data_AF-A0A3Q2V4A7-F1
#
_entry.id   AF-A0A3Q2V4A7-F1
#
_cell.length_a   1.000
_cell.length_b   1.000
_cell.length_c   1.000
_cell.angle_alpha   90.00
_cell.angle_beta   90.00
_cell.angle_gamma   90.00
#
_symmetry.space_group_name_H-M   'P 1'
#
loop_
_entity.id
_entity.type
_entity.pdbx_description
1 polymer ?
#
loop_
_entity_poly.entity_id
_entity_poly.type
_entity_poly.pdbx_seq_one_letter_code
_entity_poly.pdbx_strand_id
1 'polypeptide(L)'
;SGGREACTGSRTWIPEEGSTSVNIQNIYNIIPLHFFIPPLPHSSSFINTPLSSFCPPKNSMTVQKPFRLAHGTTTLGFIFQGGVIAAADTRASAGGLVACPAVHKITPIHSHLVVTSSGSGADCMLWERILIREIRLYQLRHGHRLSIRATAKLLSSMLHPFKGTEMCVALTLCGWDNGPKLIYVCSDGARLQGDVFSVGSGSPYAYGVLDRELRWSLSKGEAISLAREAVFRATHRDAYSGNNVDLFHITAQGWIVTVVRTIKTNLHAHEKKPRNL
;
A
#
# COMPACT_ATOMS: atom_id res chain seq x y z
N SER A 1 62.34 -33.18 -13.15
CA SER A 1 61.73 -33.69 -11.91
C SER A 1 60.43 -32.93 -11.71
N GLY A 2 59.29 -33.41 -12.20
CA GLY A 2 58.37 -34.34 -11.49
C GLY A 2 57.46 -33.54 -10.55
N GLY A 3 56.13 -33.57 -10.54
CA GLY A 3 55.11 -34.38 -11.20
C GLY A 3 53.72 -33.74 -10.96
N ARG A 4 52.67 -34.33 -11.55
CA ARG A 4 51.25 -33.94 -11.49
C ARG A 4 50.52 -34.54 -10.28
N GLU A 5 49.22 -34.18 -10.19
CA GLU A 5 48.09 -34.83 -9.49
C GLU A 5 47.77 -34.36 -8.06
N ALA A 6 46.56 -34.43 -7.52
CA ALA A 6 45.16 -34.34 -7.99
C ALA A 6 44.26 -34.49 -6.73
N CYS A 7 43.05 -33.92 -6.79
CA CYS A 7 41.79 -34.43 -6.22
C CYS A 7 41.48 -34.49 -4.69
N THR A 8 40.32 -33.89 -4.41
CA THR A 8 39.18 -34.36 -3.56
C THR A 8 39.24 -34.25 -2.03
N GLY A 9 38.19 -33.61 -1.49
CA GLY A 9 37.92 -33.52 -0.05
C GLY A 9 36.64 -32.76 0.26
N SER A 10 35.50 -33.41 0.04
CA SER A 10 34.14 -33.01 0.40
C SER A 10 33.99 -32.60 1.88
N ARG A 11 33.39 -31.43 2.13
CA ARG A 11 32.61 -31.17 3.36
C ARG A 11 31.35 -30.39 3.03
N THR A 12 30.25 -31.15 3.05
CA THR A 12 28.88 -30.69 3.20
C THR A 12 28.75 -29.75 4.39
N TRP A 13 28.30 -28.52 4.16
CA TRP A 13 27.76 -27.64 5.19
C TRP A 13 26.24 -27.63 5.04
N ILE A 14 25.59 -28.37 5.93
CA ILE A 14 24.14 -28.26 6.18
C ILE A 14 23.99 -27.05 7.11
N PRO A 15 23.20 -26.01 6.78
CA PRO A 15 22.76 -25.06 7.78
C PRO A 15 21.58 -25.68 8.53
N GLU A 16 21.77 -25.95 9.83
CA GLU A 16 20.70 -26.28 10.76
C GLU A 16 19.63 -25.18 10.78
N GLU A 17 18.36 -25.60 10.82
CA GLU A 17 17.21 -24.74 11.04
C GLU A 17 17.22 -24.16 12.47
N GLY A 18 17.89 -23.03 12.64
CA GLY A 18 17.79 -22.21 13.83
C GLY A 18 16.52 -21.36 13.82
N SER A 19 15.43 -21.90 14.38
CA SER A 19 14.23 -21.14 14.74
C SER A 19 14.57 -20.07 15.79
N THR A 20 14.96 -18.89 15.33
CA THR A 20 15.13 -17.73 16.22
C THR A 20 13.75 -17.16 16.53
N SER A 21 13.16 -17.66 17.61
CA SER A 21 12.02 -17.02 18.27
C SER A 21 12.46 -15.62 18.73
N VAL A 22 12.14 -14.60 17.94
CA VAL A 22 12.33 -13.20 18.33
C VAL A 22 11.50 -12.95 19.58
N ASN A 23 12.16 -12.69 20.70
CA ASN A 23 11.51 -12.39 21.96
C ASN A 23 10.90 -10.97 21.88
N ILE A 24 9.59 -10.91 21.59
CA ILE A 24 8.81 -9.69 21.33
C ILE A 24 8.62 -8.84 22.60
N GLN A 25 8.92 -9.36 23.80
CA GLN A 25 8.66 -8.63 25.04
C GLN A 25 9.58 -7.41 25.26
N ASN A 26 10.71 -7.31 24.56
CA ASN A 26 11.68 -6.23 24.79
C ASN A 26 11.49 -4.98 23.90
N ILE A 27 10.45 -4.96 23.05
CA ILE A 27 10.14 -3.79 22.20
C ILE A 27 9.31 -2.73 22.94
N TYR A 28 8.72 -3.08 24.09
CA TYR A 28 7.84 -2.17 24.85
C TYR A 28 8.56 -1.08 25.65
N ASN A 29 9.88 -1.15 25.83
CA ASN A 29 10.62 -0.27 26.76
C ASN A 29 11.49 0.80 26.11
N ILE A 30 11.38 1.04 24.80
CA ILE A 30 12.18 2.09 24.12
C ILE A 30 11.26 2.89 23.21
N ILE A 31 10.93 4.12 23.67
CA ILE A 31 10.22 5.25 23.02
C ILE A 31 8.92 5.59 23.76
N PRO A 32 8.75 6.84 24.27
CA PRO A 32 7.47 7.28 24.79
C PRO A 32 6.48 7.46 23.62
N LEU A 33 5.67 6.43 23.36
CA LEU A 33 4.46 6.50 22.52
C LEU A 33 3.34 7.31 23.18
N HIS A 34 3.60 7.90 24.35
CA HIS A 34 2.65 8.59 25.20
C HIS A 34 2.02 9.84 24.56
N PHE A 35 2.53 10.30 23.42
CA PHE A 35 1.99 11.47 22.70
C PHE A 35 0.96 11.11 21.62
N PHE A 36 0.92 9.86 21.14
CA PHE A 36 0.06 9.46 20.00
C PHE A 36 -1.02 8.45 20.37
N ILE A 37 -0.96 7.83 21.54
CA ILE A 37 -2.04 6.94 22.00
C ILE A 37 -3.23 7.83 22.38
N PRO A 38 -4.42 7.65 21.77
CA PRO A 38 -5.61 8.36 22.24
C PRO A 38 -5.80 7.99 23.71
N PRO A 39 -6.14 8.95 24.60
CA PRO A 39 -6.36 8.63 26.00
C PRO A 39 -7.40 7.51 26.06
N LEU A 40 -7.04 6.38 26.66
CA LEU A 40 -8.00 5.33 26.97
C LEU A 40 -9.12 6.00 27.78
N PRO A 41 -10.40 5.85 27.40
CA PRO A 41 -11.47 6.30 28.28
C PRO A 41 -11.32 5.53 29.59
N HIS A 42 -11.04 6.26 30.67
CA HIS A 42 -11.03 5.70 32.01
C HIS A 42 -12.32 4.91 32.20
N SER A 43 -12.20 3.68 32.70
CA SER A 43 -13.30 2.75 32.95
C SER A 43 -14.36 3.24 33.96
N SER A 44 -14.26 4.49 34.44
CA SER A 44 -15.14 5.10 35.43
C SER A 44 -16.15 6.13 34.88
N SER A 45 -16.12 6.51 33.60
CA SER A 45 -17.07 7.50 33.05
C SER A 45 -18.39 6.92 32.51
N PHE A 46 -18.58 5.61 32.57
CA PHE A 46 -19.78 4.93 32.03
C PHE A 46 -20.98 4.82 33.00
N ILE A 47 -20.95 5.44 34.18
CA ILE A 47 -22.01 5.23 35.18
C ILE A 47 -22.91 6.46 35.45
N ASN A 48 -22.58 7.69 35.03
CA ASN A 48 -23.40 8.87 35.39
C ASN A 48 -23.72 9.81 34.22
N THR A 49 -24.55 9.37 33.27
CA THR A 49 -25.25 10.32 32.38
C THR A 49 -26.74 9.97 32.32
N PRO A 50 -27.65 10.89 32.73
CA PRO A 50 -29.08 10.65 32.62
C PRO A 50 -29.51 10.58 31.15
N LEU A 51 -30.32 9.57 30.84
CA LEU A 51 -30.86 9.27 29.52
C LEU A 51 -31.95 10.29 29.12
N SER A 52 -31.58 11.56 28.93
CA SER A 52 -32.55 12.60 28.53
C SER A 52 -31.93 13.75 27.75
N SER A 53 -31.38 13.47 26.55
CA SER A 53 -31.18 14.50 25.51
C SER A 53 -30.86 13.88 24.15
N PHE A 54 -31.72 13.00 23.64
CA PHE A 54 -31.73 12.63 22.22
C PHE A 54 -32.82 13.42 21.52
N CYS A 55 -32.45 14.58 20.97
CA CYS A 55 -33.13 15.23 19.84
C CYS A 55 -32.32 16.46 19.37
N PRO A 56 -31.64 16.42 18.21
CA PRO A 56 -31.41 17.63 17.45
C PRO A 56 -32.57 17.86 16.46
N PRO A 57 -33.05 19.11 16.27
CA PRO A 57 -34.10 19.43 15.31
C PRO A 57 -33.61 19.38 13.86
N LYS A 58 -34.53 19.06 12.94
CA LYS A 58 -34.35 18.93 11.49
C LYS A 58 -34.13 20.29 10.81
N ASN A 59 -33.10 20.43 9.96
CA ASN A 59 -33.25 20.83 8.54
C ASN A 59 -31.92 21.22 7.85
N SER A 60 -31.38 20.25 7.14
CA SER A 60 -30.84 20.39 5.78
C SER A 60 -30.75 18.95 5.31
N MET A 61 -31.79 18.47 4.62
CA MET A 61 -31.74 17.13 4.03
C MET A 61 -30.80 17.17 2.83
N THR A 62 -29.50 17.25 3.11
CA THR A 62 -28.50 16.72 2.19
C THR A 62 -28.84 15.24 2.05
N VAL A 63 -29.23 14.83 0.84
CA VAL A 63 -29.34 13.41 0.49
C VAL A 63 -28.06 12.74 0.97
N GLN A 64 -28.15 11.99 2.07
CA GLN A 64 -26.99 11.27 2.57
C GLN A 64 -26.69 10.22 1.52
N LYS A 65 -25.60 10.43 0.77
CA LYS A 65 -25.08 9.39 -0.11
C LYS A 65 -24.97 8.11 0.73
N PRO A 66 -25.34 6.94 0.19
CA PRO A 66 -25.29 5.67 0.91
C PRO A 66 -23.91 5.37 1.54
N PHE A 67 -22.88 6.08 1.07
CA PHE A 67 -21.53 6.13 1.61
C PHE A 67 -21.05 7.60 1.62
N ARG A 68 -20.69 8.14 2.79
CA ARG A 68 -20.00 9.43 2.91
C ARG A 68 -18.52 9.25 2.53
N LEU A 69 -18.24 9.18 1.23
CA LEU A 69 -16.86 9.24 0.73
C LEU A 69 -16.40 10.70 0.76
N ALA A 70 -15.68 11.08 1.82
CA ALA A 70 -15.04 12.39 1.93
C ALA A 70 -13.79 12.49 1.04
N HIS A 71 -13.14 11.35 0.82
CA HIS A 71 -11.93 11.16 0.05
C HIS A 71 -12.11 9.98 -0.91
N GLY A 72 -11.44 10.03 -2.06
CA GLY A 72 -11.38 8.90 -2.98
C GLY A 72 -10.07 8.87 -3.74
N THR A 73 -9.70 7.65 -4.08
CA THR A 73 -8.39 7.25 -4.57
C THR A 73 -8.55 5.91 -5.26
N THR A 74 -7.74 5.67 -6.29
CA THR A 74 -7.52 4.36 -6.85
C THR A 74 -6.05 4.04 -6.74
N THR A 75 -5.69 3.11 -5.86
CA THR A 75 -4.37 2.47 -5.88
C THR A 75 -4.52 1.01 -6.25
N LEU A 76 -3.48 0.47 -6.86
CA LEU A 76 -3.36 -0.95 -7.12
C LEU A 76 -1.91 -1.40 -7.03
N GLY A 77 -1.73 -2.67 -6.71
CA GLY A 77 -0.47 -3.36 -6.86
C GLY A 77 -0.70 -4.83 -7.19
N PHE A 78 0.16 -5.40 -8.01
CA PHE A 78 0.12 -6.82 -8.32
C PHE A 78 1.51 -7.38 -8.60
N ILE A 79 1.62 -8.69 -8.40
CA ILE A 79 2.82 -9.47 -8.65
C ILE A 79 2.73 -10.11 -10.03
N PHE A 80 3.86 -10.13 -10.75
CA PHE A 80 4.04 -10.86 -12.00
C PHE A 80 5.47 -11.42 -12.08
N GLN A 81 5.78 -12.23 -13.09
CA GLN A 81 7.11 -12.84 -13.25
C GLN A 81 8.26 -11.83 -13.16
N GLY A 82 8.06 -10.61 -13.67
CA GLY A 82 9.08 -9.57 -13.71
C GLY A 82 9.17 -8.69 -12.45
N GLY A 83 8.40 -8.97 -11.38
CA GLY A 83 8.44 -8.18 -10.15
C GLY A 83 7.07 -7.78 -9.61
N VAL A 84 7.01 -6.59 -9.02
CA VAL A 84 5.78 -6.00 -8.49
C VAL A 84 5.52 -4.69 -9.23
N ILE A 85 4.28 -4.47 -9.65
CA ILE A 85 3.83 -3.16 -10.13
C ILE A 85 3.02 -2.51 -9.02
N ALA A 86 3.25 -1.22 -8.79
CA ALA A 86 2.41 -0.37 -7.97
C ALA A 86 1.95 0.81 -8.83
N ALA A 87 0.65 1.10 -8.85
CA ALA A 87 0.09 2.20 -9.61
C ALA A 87 -1.01 2.93 -8.83
N ALA A 88 -1.13 4.23 -9.07
CA ALA A 88 -2.12 5.06 -8.39
C ALA A 88 -2.51 6.26 -9.26
N ASP A 89 -3.72 6.77 -9.04
CA ASP A 89 -4.15 8.05 -9.58
C ASP A 89 -3.57 9.23 -8.77
N THR A 90 -3.57 10.44 -9.34
CA THR A 90 -2.97 11.62 -8.68
C THR A 90 -3.99 12.63 -8.14
N ARG A 91 -5.30 12.34 -8.21
CA ARG A 91 -6.33 13.26 -7.73
C ARG A 91 -6.50 13.15 -6.21
N ALA A 92 -6.55 14.28 -5.50
CA ALA A 92 -7.10 14.35 -4.16
C ALA A 92 -8.40 15.15 -4.20
N SER A 93 -9.46 14.54 -3.68
CA SER A 93 -10.80 15.13 -3.60
C SER A 93 -11.19 15.41 -2.15
N ALA A 94 -11.85 16.54 -1.94
CA ALA A 94 -12.48 16.93 -0.69
C ALA A 94 -13.97 17.10 -0.94
N GLY A 95 -14.74 16.05 -0.66
CA GLY A 95 -16.15 15.99 -1.07
C GLY A 95 -16.30 16.09 -2.59
N GLY A 96 -17.08 17.05 -3.09
CA GLY A 96 -17.28 17.27 -4.52
C GLY A 96 -16.16 18.05 -5.23
N LEU A 97 -15.21 18.62 -4.48
CA LEU A 97 -14.15 19.47 -5.02
C LEU A 97 -12.85 18.68 -5.25
N VAL A 98 -12.18 18.93 -6.36
CA VAL A 98 -10.80 18.47 -6.58
C VAL A 98 -9.86 19.41 -5.82
N ALA A 99 -9.36 18.97 -4.66
CA ALA A 99 -8.48 19.75 -3.80
C ALA A 99 -7.08 19.88 -4.40
N CYS A 100 -6.54 18.79 -4.96
CA CYS A 100 -5.25 18.83 -5.64
C CYS A 100 -5.24 17.82 -6.81
N PRO A 101 -4.82 18.22 -8.01
CA PRO A 101 -4.83 17.32 -9.15
C PRO A 101 -3.59 16.41 -9.27
N ALA A 102 -2.52 16.69 -8.52
CA ALA A 102 -1.20 16.09 -8.68
C ALA A 102 -0.59 15.63 -7.34
N VAL A 103 -1.34 14.87 -6.55
CA VAL A 103 -0.87 14.25 -5.31
C VAL A 103 -0.12 12.95 -5.62
N HIS A 104 1.02 12.77 -4.95
CA HIS A 104 1.74 11.50 -4.95
C HIS A 104 1.16 10.58 -3.89
N LYS A 105 0.61 9.45 -4.32
CA LYS A 105 0.03 8.41 -3.44
C LYS A 105 0.90 7.15 -3.36
N ILE A 106 2.09 7.22 -3.95
CA ILE A 106 3.07 6.15 -3.99
C ILE A 106 4.36 6.72 -3.41
N THR A 107 4.70 6.28 -2.20
CA THR A 107 5.85 6.78 -1.45
C THR A 107 6.95 5.72 -1.42
N PRO A 108 8.15 5.99 -1.97
CA PRO A 108 9.29 5.09 -1.83
C PRO A 108 9.81 5.14 -0.39
N ILE A 109 9.89 3.99 0.27
CA ILE A 109 10.38 3.88 1.65
C ILE A 109 11.89 3.67 1.67
N HIS A 110 12.36 2.74 0.83
CA HIS A 110 13.77 2.49 0.58
C HIS A 110 13.94 1.86 -0.81
N SER A 111 15.16 1.49 -1.21
CA SER A 111 15.49 1.07 -2.58
C SER A 111 14.66 -0.10 -3.16
N HIS A 112 14.00 -0.92 -2.34
CA HIS A 112 13.28 -2.15 -2.76
C HIS A 112 11.85 -2.21 -2.20
N LEU A 113 11.37 -1.13 -1.57
CA LEU A 113 10.04 -1.07 -0.97
C LEU A 113 9.40 0.27 -1.29
N VAL A 114 8.20 0.19 -1.84
CA VAL A 114 7.32 1.29 -2.15
C VAL A 114 5.99 1.03 -1.45
N VAL A 115 5.34 2.08 -0.97
CA VAL A 115 4.03 2.00 -0.32
C VAL A 115 3.03 2.80 -1.10
N THR A 116 1.86 2.22 -1.37
CA THR A 116 0.71 2.97 -1.90
C THR A 116 -0.24 3.32 -0.77
N SER A 117 -0.71 4.56 -0.72
CA SER A 117 -1.68 5.03 0.29
C SER A 117 -3.08 5.25 -0.24
N SER A 118 -4.05 4.88 0.58
CA SER A 118 -5.47 5.15 0.37
C SER A 118 -6.14 5.44 1.72
N GLY A 119 -7.09 6.38 1.74
CA GLY A 119 -7.75 6.86 2.95
C GLY A 119 -7.63 8.37 3.12
N SER A 120 -7.60 8.83 4.37
CA SER A 120 -7.35 10.22 4.71
C SER A 120 -5.93 10.60 4.33
N GLY A 121 -5.76 11.64 3.51
CA GLY A 121 -4.43 12.08 3.06
C GLY A 121 -3.52 12.48 4.23
N ALA A 122 -4.07 13.12 5.26
CA ALA A 122 -3.31 13.52 6.44
C ALA A 122 -2.81 12.31 7.24
N ASP A 123 -3.71 11.34 7.50
CA ASP A 123 -3.35 10.14 8.27
C ASP A 123 -2.33 9.29 7.53
N CYS A 124 -2.54 9.08 6.22
CA CYS A 124 -1.62 8.30 5.40
C CYS A 124 -0.22 8.93 5.39
N MET A 125 -0.12 10.25 5.14
CA MET A 125 1.16 10.95 5.14
C MET A 125 1.88 10.86 6.49
N LEU A 126 1.14 10.98 7.60
CA LEU A 126 1.72 10.87 8.94
C LEU A 126 2.27 9.47 9.19
N TRP A 127 1.47 8.44 8.92
CA TRP A 127 1.85 7.05 9.17
C TRP A 127 2.97 6.56 8.27
N GLU A 128 3.01 7.03 7.01
CA GLU A 128 4.15 6.80 6.12
C GLU A 128 5.44 7.39 6.70
N ARG A 129 5.41 8.63 7.22
CA ARG A 129 6.58 9.27 7.85
C ARG A 129 7.06 8.54 9.09
N ILE A 130 6.13 8.12 9.95
CA ILE A 130 6.44 7.31 11.14
C ILE A 130 7.08 5.99 10.71
N LEU A 131 6.51 5.31 9.72
CA LEU A 131 7.03 4.04 9.22
C LEU A 131 8.44 4.19 8.64
N ILE A 132 8.69 5.21 7.82
CA ILE A 132 10.02 5.51 7.25
C ILE A 132 11.04 5.72 8.38
N ARG A 133 10.67 6.51 9.40
CA ARG A 133 11.52 6.76 10.56
C ARG A 133 11.88 5.45 11.28
N GLU A 134 10.89 4.62 11.60
CA GLU A 134 11.14 3.38 12.34
C GLU A 134 12.01 2.39 11.56
N ILE A 135 11.77 2.24 10.26
CA ILE A 135 12.60 1.39 9.38
C ILE A 135 14.03 1.93 9.32
N ARG A 136 14.20 3.25 9.22
CA ARG A 136 15.52 3.87 9.18
C ARG A 136 16.28 3.69 10.49
N LEU A 137 15.60 3.87 11.62
CA LEU A 137 16.17 3.63 12.95
C LEU A 137 16.55 2.16 13.14
N TYR A 138 15.71 1.23 12.70
CA TYR A 138 16.03 -0.20 12.71
C TYR A 138 17.32 -0.47 11.92
N GLN A 139 17.42 0.06 10.70
CA GLN A 139 18.59 -0.13 9.85
C GLN A 139 19.88 0.42 10.49
N LEU A 140 19.81 1.58 11.15
CA LEU A 140 20.95 2.17 11.85
C LEU A 140 21.38 1.34 13.07
N ARG A 141 20.45 0.73 13.80
CA ARG A 141 20.75 -0.10 14.98
C ARG A 141 21.33 -1.47 14.63
N HIS A 142 20.82 -2.11 13.58
CA HIS A 142 21.16 -3.50 13.26
C HIS A 142 22.10 -3.65 12.05
N GLY A 143 22.40 -2.57 11.33
CA GLY A 143 23.29 -2.59 10.17
C GLY A 143 22.71 -3.26 8.92
N HIS A 144 21.47 -3.76 8.96
CA HIS A 144 20.81 -4.38 7.82
C HIS A 144 19.37 -3.88 7.65
N ARG A 145 18.81 -4.08 6.46
CA ARG A 145 17.45 -3.63 6.12
C ARG A 145 16.40 -4.54 6.76
N LEU A 146 15.25 -3.97 7.09
CA LEU A 146 14.09 -4.70 7.57
C LEU A 146 13.40 -5.44 6.40
N SER A 147 12.99 -6.69 6.61
CA SER A 147 12.25 -7.46 5.61
C SER A 147 10.86 -6.88 5.38
N ILE A 148 10.29 -7.07 4.18
CA ILE A 148 8.97 -6.47 3.86
C ILE A 148 7.88 -7.01 4.78
N ARG A 149 7.95 -8.30 5.13
CA ARG A 149 7.03 -8.94 6.06
C ARG A 149 7.17 -8.36 7.47
N ALA A 150 8.40 -8.12 7.93
CA ALA A 150 8.63 -7.50 9.24
C ALA A 150 8.16 -6.04 9.25
N THR A 151 8.39 -5.29 8.17
CA THR A 151 7.86 -3.94 7.99
C THR A 151 6.33 -3.91 8.07
N ALA A 152 5.64 -4.82 7.39
CA ALA A 152 4.19 -4.92 7.47
C ALA A 152 3.70 -5.32 8.87
N LYS A 153 4.44 -6.18 9.58
CA LYS A 153 4.13 -6.57 10.96
C LYS A 153 4.31 -5.40 11.93
N LEU A 154 5.38 -4.62 11.77
CA LEU A 154 5.65 -3.42 12.54
C LEU A 154 4.51 -2.41 12.35
N LEU A 155 4.16 -2.10 11.10
CA LEU A 155 3.06 -1.18 10.77
C LEU A 155 1.73 -1.66 11.37
N SER A 156 1.37 -2.92 11.16
CA SER A 156 0.17 -3.55 11.73
C SER A 156 0.14 -3.42 13.25
N SER A 157 1.26 -3.63 13.93
CA SER A 157 1.36 -3.48 15.39
C SER A 157 1.23 -2.04 15.86
N MET A 158 1.75 -1.07 15.10
CA MET A 158 1.64 0.35 15.44
C MET A 158 0.23 0.90 15.21
N LEU A 159 -0.49 0.39 14.21
CA LEU A 159 -1.87 0.80 13.90
C LEU A 159 -2.91 0.15 14.81
N HIS A 160 -2.63 -1.05 15.34
CA HIS A 160 -3.59 -1.81 16.13
C HIS A 160 -4.23 -1.05 17.31
N PRO A 161 -3.51 -0.20 18.09
CA PRO A 161 -4.09 0.60 19.17
C PRO A 161 -5.16 1.61 18.70
N PHE A 162 -5.16 1.97 17.42
CA PHE A 162 -6.12 2.92 16.84
C PHE A 162 -7.35 2.22 16.24
N LYS A 163 -7.45 0.89 16.39
CA LYS A 163 -8.63 0.14 15.96
C LYS A 163 -9.90 0.67 16.64
N GLY A 164 -10.91 1.00 15.84
CA GLY A 164 -12.18 1.55 16.32
C GLY A 164 -12.21 3.07 16.49
N THR A 165 -11.12 3.77 16.18
CA THR A 165 -11.10 5.23 16.04
C THR A 165 -11.52 5.66 14.63
N GLU A 166 -11.65 6.97 14.40
CA GLU A 166 -11.95 7.54 13.07
C GLU A 166 -10.75 7.53 12.10
N MET A 167 -9.61 6.96 12.50
CA MET A 167 -8.40 6.90 11.68
C MET A 167 -8.62 6.10 10.40
N CYS A 168 -8.35 6.71 9.25
CA CYS A 168 -8.57 6.11 7.94
C CYS A 168 -7.26 5.99 7.16
N VAL A 169 -6.64 4.82 7.26
CA VAL A 169 -5.36 4.51 6.61
C VAL A 169 -5.43 3.11 6.02
N ALA A 170 -5.04 3.01 4.76
CA ALA A 170 -4.84 1.76 4.07
C ALA A 170 -3.56 1.86 3.25
N LEU A 171 -2.55 1.08 3.64
CA LEU A 171 -1.23 1.06 3.01
C LEU A 171 -0.99 -0.30 2.37
N THR A 172 -0.62 -0.30 1.10
CA THR A 172 -0.15 -1.52 0.41
C THR A 172 1.36 -1.43 0.25
N LEU A 173 2.07 -2.36 0.88
CA LEU A 173 3.50 -2.51 0.79
C LEU A 173 3.84 -3.34 -0.45
N CYS A 174 4.50 -2.72 -1.40
CA CYS A 174 4.93 -3.31 -2.67
C CYS A 174 6.45 -3.38 -2.67
N GLY A 175 7.04 -4.57 -2.63
CA GLY A 175 8.49 -4.66 -2.60
C GLY A 175 9.06 -6.00 -3.06
N TRP A 176 10.39 -6.06 -3.05
CA TRP A 176 11.15 -7.27 -3.34
C TRP A 176 12.07 -7.63 -2.17
N ASP A 177 11.86 -8.82 -1.60
CA ASP A 177 12.65 -9.39 -0.51
C ASP A 177 12.62 -10.92 -0.61
N ASN A 178 13.73 -11.50 -1.10
CA ASN A 178 13.81 -12.92 -1.49
C ASN A 178 12.63 -13.36 -2.39
N GLY A 179 12.27 -12.47 -3.33
CA GLY A 179 11.11 -12.61 -4.21
C GLY A 179 10.13 -11.43 -4.05
N PRO A 180 9.14 -11.32 -4.95
CA PRO A 180 8.15 -10.27 -4.87
C PRO A 180 7.24 -10.46 -3.66
N LYS A 181 6.91 -9.36 -2.97
CA LYS A 181 6.00 -9.34 -1.84
C LYS A 181 5.03 -8.18 -2.00
N LEU A 182 3.75 -8.49 -1.78
CA LEU A 182 2.67 -7.54 -1.76
C LEU A 182 1.83 -7.78 -0.51
N ILE A 183 1.79 -6.79 0.38
CA ILE A 183 1.13 -6.91 1.69
C ILE A 183 0.27 -5.68 1.94
N TYR A 184 -1.02 -5.90 2.16
CA TYR A 184 -1.97 -4.88 2.55
C TYR A 184 -2.04 -4.75 4.07
N VAL A 185 -2.06 -3.51 4.56
CA VAL A 185 -2.26 -3.18 5.98
C VAL A 185 -3.34 -2.10 6.11
N CYS A 186 -4.34 -2.36 6.95
CA CYS A 186 -5.45 -1.45 7.22
C CYS A 186 -5.32 -0.77 8.60
N SER A 187 -6.10 0.27 8.85
CA SER A 187 -6.10 1.08 10.07
C SER A 187 -6.49 0.29 11.33
N ASP A 188 -7.18 -0.83 11.20
CA ASP A 188 -7.50 -1.75 12.31
C ASP A 188 -6.33 -2.67 12.70
N GLY A 189 -5.21 -2.57 11.98
CA GLY A 189 -4.04 -3.42 12.11
C GLY A 189 -4.15 -4.74 11.35
N ALA A 190 -5.21 -4.97 10.57
CA ALA A 190 -5.31 -6.15 9.71
C ALA A 190 -4.16 -6.17 8.71
N ARG A 191 -3.57 -7.34 8.50
CA ARG A 191 -2.45 -7.57 7.58
C ARG A 191 -2.79 -8.73 6.67
N LEU A 192 -2.82 -8.49 5.37
CA LEU A 192 -3.16 -9.49 4.35
C LEU A 192 -2.03 -9.57 3.33
N GLN A 193 -1.52 -10.77 3.08
CA GLN A 193 -0.58 -11.02 1.99
C GLN A 193 -1.37 -11.59 0.81
N GLY A 194 -1.09 -11.11 -0.40
CA GLY A 194 -1.77 -11.54 -1.62
C GLY A 194 -0.97 -11.18 -2.86
N ASP A 195 -1.43 -11.62 -4.02
CA ASP A 195 -0.75 -11.38 -5.30
C ASP A 195 -1.28 -10.14 -6.05
N VAL A 196 -2.47 -9.68 -5.67
CA VAL A 196 -3.11 -8.48 -6.22
C VAL A 196 -3.88 -7.78 -5.10
N PHE A 197 -3.75 -6.46 -5.05
CA PHE A 197 -4.59 -5.60 -4.24
C PHE A 197 -4.95 -4.35 -5.03
N SER A 198 -6.22 -3.97 -5.02
CA SER A 198 -6.66 -2.61 -5.35
C SER A 198 -7.42 -2.02 -4.17
N VAL A 199 -7.13 -0.77 -3.84
CA VAL A 199 -7.63 -0.10 -2.63
C VAL A 199 -8.14 1.29 -2.97
N GLY A 200 -9.24 1.68 -2.33
CA GLY A 200 -9.88 2.98 -2.47
C GLY A 200 -11.19 2.95 -3.26
N SER A 201 -11.77 4.12 -3.51
CA SER A 201 -13.09 4.29 -4.12
C SER A 201 -13.19 3.70 -5.54
N GLY A 202 -12.12 3.75 -6.33
CA GLY A 202 -12.10 3.19 -7.67
C GLY A 202 -11.66 1.73 -7.76
N SER A 203 -11.39 1.08 -6.62
CA SER A 203 -10.89 -0.29 -6.59
C SER A 203 -11.79 -1.33 -7.27
N PRO A 204 -13.15 -1.29 -7.18
CA PRO A 204 -13.98 -2.28 -7.86
C PRO A 204 -13.84 -2.24 -9.38
N TYR A 205 -13.64 -1.04 -9.94
CA TYR A 205 -13.43 -0.86 -11.38
C TYR A 205 -12.05 -1.36 -11.82
N ALA A 206 -11.02 -1.15 -10.99
CA ALA A 206 -9.68 -1.64 -11.26
C ALA A 206 -9.63 -3.18 -11.25
N TYR A 207 -10.26 -3.82 -10.26
CA TYR A 207 -10.36 -5.29 -10.21
C TYR A 207 -11.02 -5.88 -11.45
N GLY A 208 -12.09 -5.27 -11.98
CA GLY A 208 -12.74 -5.76 -13.20
C GLY A 208 -11.83 -5.82 -14.44
N VAL A 209 -10.74 -5.03 -14.47
CA VAL A 209 -9.72 -5.08 -15.52
C VAL A 209 -8.64 -6.10 -15.17
N LEU A 210 -8.16 -6.07 -13.93
CA LEU A 210 -7.11 -6.97 -13.44
C LEU A 210 -7.54 -8.43 -13.52
N ASP A 211 -8.76 -8.77 -13.09
CA ASP A 211 -9.27 -10.15 -13.07
C ASP A 211 -9.36 -10.78 -14.47
N ARG A 212 -9.48 -9.94 -15.51
CA ARG A 212 -9.57 -10.41 -16.91
C ARG A 212 -8.20 -10.66 -17.54
N GLU A 213 -7.22 -9.79 -17.27
CA GLU A 213 -6.00 -9.71 -18.06
C GLU A 213 -4.73 -10.12 -17.28
N LEU A 214 -4.77 -10.09 -15.95
CA LEU A 214 -3.63 -10.38 -15.09
C LEU A 214 -3.23 -11.86 -15.20
N ARG A 215 -1.98 -12.09 -15.58
CA ARG A 215 -1.36 -13.42 -15.72
C ARG A 215 0.06 -13.38 -15.19
N TRP A 216 0.53 -14.50 -14.64
CA TRP A 216 1.90 -14.60 -14.12
C TRP A 216 2.96 -14.29 -15.18
N SER A 217 2.75 -14.80 -16.41
CA SER A 217 3.68 -14.72 -17.55
C SER A 217 3.63 -13.39 -18.32
N LEU A 218 3.14 -12.31 -17.72
CA LEU A 218 3.11 -10.99 -18.38
C LEU A 218 4.54 -10.47 -18.61
N SER A 219 4.77 -9.88 -19.78
CA SER A 219 5.98 -9.09 -20.00
C SER A 219 5.92 -7.77 -19.20
N LYS A 220 7.07 -7.16 -18.95
CA LYS A 220 7.15 -5.84 -18.28
C LYS A 220 6.28 -4.78 -18.97
N GLY A 221 6.30 -4.73 -20.30
CA GLY A 221 5.53 -3.76 -21.08
C GLY A 221 4.02 -3.97 -20.95
N GLU A 222 3.58 -5.23 -21.03
CA GLU A 222 2.17 -5.59 -20.86
C GLU A 222 1.69 -5.31 -19.43
N ALA A 223 2.49 -5.63 -18.41
CA ALA A 223 2.16 -5.35 -17.02
C ALA A 223 1.99 -3.84 -16.77
N ILE A 224 2.89 -3.01 -17.31
CA ILE A 224 2.78 -1.54 -17.22
C ILE A 224 1.51 -1.05 -17.94
N SER A 225 1.21 -1.58 -19.12
CA SER A 225 0.01 -1.20 -19.87
C SER A 225 -1.27 -1.62 -19.15
N LEU A 226 -1.31 -2.82 -18.57
CA LEU A 226 -2.42 -3.35 -17.78
C LEU A 226 -2.69 -2.48 -16.55
N ALA A 227 -1.65 -2.17 -15.78
CA ALA A 227 -1.78 -1.31 -14.61
C ALA A 227 -2.32 0.08 -14.97
N ARG A 228 -1.79 0.67 -16.05
CA ARG A 228 -2.26 1.95 -16.58
C ARG A 228 -3.73 1.88 -17.02
N GLU A 229 -4.12 0.83 -17.72
CA GLU A 229 -5.50 0.63 -18.18
C GLU A 229 -6.48 0.43 -17.01
N ALA A 230 -6.08 -0.33 -16.00
CA ALA A 230 -6.88 -0.55 -14.79
C ALA A 230 -7.15 0.76 -14.05
N VAL A 231 -6.11 1.57 -13.81
CA VAL A 231 -6.28 2.91 -13.19
C VAL A 231 -7.09 3.82 -14.12
N PHE A 232 -6.80 3.84 -15.43
CA PHE A 232 -7.52 4.67 -16.39
C PHE A 232 -9.03 4.40 -16.37
N ARG A 233 -9.45 3.13 -16.47
CA ARG A 233 -10.87 2.76 -16.42
C ARG A 233 -11.51 3.08 -15.08
N ALA A 234 -10.78 2.90 -13.98
CA ALA A 234 -11.25 3.31 -12.67
C ALA A 234 -11.46 4.82 -12.60
N THR A 235 -10.52 5.63 -13.06
CA THR A 235 -10.65 7.11 -13.09
C THR A 235 -11.78 7.61 -13.99
N HIS A 236 -12.16 6.84 -15.00
CA HIS A 236 -13.28 7.19 -15.87
C HIS A 236 -14.64 6.98 -15.18
N ARG A 237 -14.75 6.01 -14.27
CA ARG A 237 -15.99 5.65 -13.58
C ARG A 237 -16.10 6.22 -12.17
N ASP A 238 -14.99 6.33 -11.45
CA ASP A 238 -14.92 6.89 -10.11
C ASP A 238 -14.68 8.40 -10.17
N ALA A 239 -15.68 9.19 -9.75
CA ALA A 239 -15.60 10.65 -9.74
C ALA A 239 -14.48 11.21 -8.83
N TYR A 240 -14.08 10.44 -7.80
CA TYR A 240 -13.09 10.86 -6.83
C TYR A 240 -11.64 10.56 -7.24
N SER A 241 -11.44 9.72 -8.26
CA SER A 241 -10.11 9.38 -8.79
C SER A 241 -9.85 10.07 -10.13
N GLY A 242 -8.60 10.39 -10.46
CA GLY A 242 -8.30 10.96 -11.78
C GLY A 242 -6.93 11.56 -12.04
N ASN A 243 -6.88 12.28 -13.16
CA ASN A 243 -5.79 13.13 -13.65
C ASN A 243 -4.61 12.38 -14.28
N ASN A 244 -3.63 11.92 -13.49
CA ASN A 244 -2.47 11.19 -13.99
C ASN A 244 -2.38 9.82 -13.32
N VAL A 245 -1.52 8.95 -13.86
CA VAL A 245 -1.22 7.65 -13.28
C VAL A 245 0.27 7.61 -12.97
N ASP A 246 0.59 7.50 -11.68
CA ASP A 246 1.95 7.24 -11.21
C ASP A 246 2.16 5.72 -11.15
N LEU A 247 3.28 5.23 -11.66
CA LEU A 247 3.59 3.80 -11.71
C LEU A 247 5.04 3.53 -11.30
N PHE A 248 5.21 2.51 -10.47
CA PHE A 248 6.49 2.00 -10.00
C PHE A 248 6.62 0.52 -10.35
N HIS A 249 7.76 0.17 -10.93
CA HIS A 249 8.14 -1.23 -11.16
C HIS A 249 9.23 -1.61 -10.17
N ILE A 250 8.95 -2.58 -9.30
CA ILE A 250 9.86 -3.04 -8.26
C ILE A 250 10.44 -4.40 -8.64
N THR A 251 11.77 -4.48 -8.63
CA THR A 251 12.55 -5.67 -9.00
C THR A 251 13.59 -6.00 -7.94
N ALA A 252 14.33 -7.09 -8.15
CA ALA A 252 15.49 -7.45 -7.33
C ALA A 252 16.61 -6.39 -7.30
N GLN A 253 16.69 -5.51 -8.30
CA GLN A 253 17.68 -4.43 -8.35
C GLN A 253 17.19 -3.15 -7.66
N GLY A 254 15.90 -3.10 -7.33
CA GLY A 254 15.23 -1.96 -6.73
C GLY A 254 14.02 -1.50 -7.53
N TRP A 255 13.47 -0.35 -7.15
CA TRP A 255 12.35 0.27 -7.85
C TRP A 255 12.81 1.21 -8.96
N ILE A 256 12.04 1.23 -10.04
CA ILE A 256 12.19 2.15 -11.16
C ILE A 256 10.86 2.90 -11.31
N VAL A 257 10.91 4.22 -11.27
CA VAL A 257 9.73 5.04 -11.52
C VAL A 257 9.49 5.10 -13.02
N THR A 258 8.29 4.71 -13.44
CA THR A 258 7.83 4.96 -14.81
C THR A 258 6.67 5.94 -14.72
N VAL A 259 6.97 7.24 -14.76
CA VAL A 259 5.91 8.26 -14.70
C VAL A 259 5.23 8.32 -16.06
N VAL A 260 3.98 7.84 -16.13
CA VAL A 260 3.15 8.01 -17.33
C VAL A 260 2.21 9.18 -17.10
N ARG A 261 2.74 10.39 -17.34
CA ARG A 261 1.94 11.61 -17.37
C ARG A 261 1.15 11.61 -18.67
N THR A 262 -0.07 11.08 -18.66
CA THR A 262 -1.23 11.56 -19.45
C THR A 262 -2.28 10.45 -19.58
N ILE A 263 -3.45 10.68 -18.99
CA ILE A 263 -4.68 9.88 -19.20
C ILE A 263 -5.28 10.11 -20.60
N LYS A 264 -4.94 11.20 -21.29
CA LYS A 264 -5.75 11.78 -22.39
C LYS A 264 -5.45 11.42 -23.86
N THR A 265 -4.46 10.61 -24.27
CA THR A 265 -4.14 10.60 -25.73
C THR A 265 -3.91 9.28 -26.45
N ASN A 266 -3.50 8.18 -25.81
CA ASN A 266 -2.97 7.04 -26.58
C ASN A 266 -3.81 5.75 -26.57
N LEU A 267 -4.87 5.63 -25.76
CA LEU A 267 -5.71 4.42 -25.75
C LEU A 267 -6.77 4.41 -26.87
N HIS A 268 -7.45 5.53 -27.10
CA HIS A 268 -8.40 5.63 -28.22
C HIS A 268 -7.74 5.52 -29.61
N ALA A 269 -6.42 5.69 -29.70
CA ALA A 269 -5.69 5.44 -30.94
C ALA A 269 -5.60 3.94 -31.28
N HIS A 270 -5.57 3.05 -30.27
CA HIS A 270 -5.57 1.60 -30.47
C HIS A 270 -6.97 1.03 -30.81
N GLU A 271 -8.04 1.72 -30.41
CA GLU A 271 -9.42 1.34 -30.77
C GLU A 271 -9.79 1.72 -32.22
N LYS A 272 -9.03 2.60 -32.87
CA LYS A 272 -9.22 2.97 -34.29
C LYS A 272 -8.40 2.09 -35.26
N LYS A 273 -8.29 0.78 -35.01
CA LYS A 273 -7.95 -0.15 -36.10
C LYS A 273 -9.23 -0.34 -36.92
N PRO A 274 -9.27 -0.02 -38.23
CA PRO A 274 -10.44 -0.28 -39.03
C PRO A 274 -10.74 -1.78 -38.97
N ARG A 275 -11.98 -2.14 -38.61
CA ARG A 275 -12.47 -3.49 -38.91
C ARG A 275 -12.52 -3.55 -40.43
N ASN A 276 -11.59 -4.27 -41.02
CA ASN A 276 -11.65 -4.60 -42.44
C ASN A 276 -12.93 -5.41 -42.64
N LEU A 277 -13.94 -4.77 -43.24
CA LEU A 277 -15.06 -5.39 -43.93
C LEU A 277 -14.61 -5.67 -45.37
#